data_AF-A0A535SMT1-F1
#
_entry.id   AF-A0A535SMT1-F1
#
_cell.length_a   1.000
_cell.length_b   1.000
_cell.length_c   1.000
_cell.angle_alpha   90.00
_cell.angle_beta   90.00
_cell.angle_gamma   90.00
#
_symmetry.space_group_name_H-M   'P 1'
#
loop_
_entity.id
_entity.type
_entity.pdbx_description
1 polymer ?
#
loop_
_entity_poly.entity_id
_entity_poly.type
_entity_poly.pdbx_seq_one_letter_code
_entity_poly.pdbx_strand_id
1 'polypeptide(L)'
;MRRASVGALGLFALAVAGCKTESAKRKEVQECAAITLTVQAAASCLEAQYGWKRPAAVAAAQAFQHQRDSIAQVQADSTWRADAAKHRRELEECHRDQSRSLLRCLQETYLWTEARAKATDDSLWRRDAARHRDEVERCARRRDMNTASCLQLYYKWNSERALAAADSIVRARIKRGR
;
A
#
# COMPACT_ATOMS: atom_id res chain seq x y z
N MET A 1 78.96 4.28 -0.02
CA MET A 1 78.49 5.67 -0.26
C MET A 1 76.98 5.69 -0.14
N ARG A 2 76.45 6.58 0.73
CA ARG A 2 75.08 7.18 0.77
C ARG A 2 73.87 6.23 0.86
N ARG A 3 72.85 6.40 1.70
CA ARG A 3 72.49 7.32 2.79
C ARG A 3 71.18 6.72 3.37
N ALA A 4 71.02 6.76 4.69
CA ALA A 4 69.78 6.42 5.37
C ALA A 4 68.66 7.41 5.01
N SER A 5 67.41 6.91 4.97
CA SER A 5 66.21 7.72 5.23
C SER A 5 65.19 6.87 5.96
N VAL A 6 65.22 6.99 7.29
CA VAL A 6 64.12 6.75 8.21
C VAL A 6 62.95 7.63 7.78
N GLY A 7 61.76 7.04 7.60
CA GLY A 7 60.57 7.75 7.11
C GLY A 7 59.29 7.23 7.76
N ALA A 8 59.13 7.58 9.04
CA ALA A 8 57.89 7.75 9.79
C ALA A 8 56.72 6.78 9.53
N LEU A 9 56.55 5.86 10.49
CA LEU A 9 55.26 5.33 10.94
C LEU A 9 54.25 6.48 11.16
N GLY A 10 53.42 6.74 10.16
CA GLY A 10 52.23 7.58 10.28
C GLY A 10 51.04 6.76 10.76
N LEU A 11 51.03 6.36 12.03
CA LEU A 11 49.82 5.91 12.72
C LEU A 11 48.85 7.10 12.80
N PHE A 12 47.97 7.23 11.81
CA PHE A 12 46.77 8.05 11.92
C PHE A 12 45.82 7.38 12.92
N ALA A 13 46.10 7.57 14.21
CA ALA A 13 45.11 7.41 15.26
C ALA A 13 44.08 8.53 15.08
N LEU A 14 43.03 8.24 14.32
CA LEU A 14 41.79 9.01 14.36
C LEU A 14 41.25 8.89 15.78
N ALA A 15 41.47 9.94 16.58
CA ALA A 15 40.78 10.17 17.83
C ALA A 15 39.29 10.34 17.51
N VAL A 16 38.54 9.25 17.49
CA VAL A 16 37.09 9.28 17.38
C VAL A 16 36.54 9.71 18.74
N ALA A 17 36.25 10.99 18.87
CA ALA A 17 35.33 11.48 19.89
C ALA A 17 33.97 10.79 19.68
N GLY A 18 33.69 9.74 20.47
CA GLY A 18 32.36 9.32 20.92
C GLY A 18 31.23 9.05 19.92
N CYS A 19 31.45 9.03 18.60
CA CYS A 19 30.38 8.71 17.65
C CYS A 19 30.10 7.21 17.66
N LYS A 20 29.07 6.82 18.42
CA LYS A 20 28.55 5.45 18.43
C LYS A 20 28.24 5.00 17.00
N THR A 21 28.68 3.79 16.65
CA THR A 21 28.47 3.22 15.31
C THR A 21 27.00 3.04 15.01
N GLU A 22 26.63 3.12 13.73
CA GLU A 22 25.26 2.88 13.28
C GLU A 22 24.76 1.47 13.64
N SER A 23 25.66 0.48 13.68
CA SER A 23 25.32 -0.87 14.13
C SER A 23 24.94 -0.94 15.61
N ALA A 24 25.67 -0.23 16.47
CA ALA A 24 25.36 -0.17 17.91
C ALA A 24 24.04 0.56 18.15
N LYS A 25 23.79 1.68 17.44
CA LYS A 25 22.49 2.37 17.50
C LYS A 25 21.33 1.46 17.07
N ARG A 26 21.49 0.70 15.98
CA ARG A 26 20.47 -0.27 15.53
C ARG A 26 20.17 -1.34 16.57
N LYS A 27 21.20 -1.84 17.27
CA LYS A 27 21.03 -2.87 18.31
C LYS A 27 20.17 -2.36 19.47
N GLU A 28 20.39 -1.13 19.91
CA GLU A 28 19.59 -0.52 20.99
C GLU A 28 18.14 -0.29 20.59
N VAL A 29 17.93 0.15 19.35
CA VAL A 29 16.58 0.30 18.79
C VAL A 29 15.87 -1.06 18.73
N GLN A 30 16.59 -2.12 18.33
CA GLN A 30 16.05 -3.49 18.33
C GLN A 30 15.70 -3.96 19.75
N GLU A 31 16.57 -3.75 20.73
CA GLU A 31 16.36 -4.14 22.13
C GLU A 31 15.13 -3.43 22.71
N CYS A 32 15.02 -2.11 22.54
CA CYS A 32 13.86 -1.35 23.00
C CYS A 32 12.56 -1.72 22.25
N ALA A 33 12.63 -1.94 20.93
CA ALA A 33 11.47 -2.32 20.13
C ALA A 33 11.02 -3.78 20.34
N ALA A 34 11.87 -4.64 20.91
CA ALA A 34 11.51 -6.01 21.24
C ALA A 34 10.58 -6.09 22.47
N ILE A 35 10.68 -5.13 23.39
CA ILE A 35 9.92 -5.10 24.65
C ILE A 35 8.78 -4.08 24.66
N THR A 36 8.64 -3.27 23.60
CA THR A 36 7.62 -2.23 23.49
C THR A 36 6.78 -2.41 22.23
N LEU A 37 5.50 -2.03 22.31
CA LEU A 37 4.54 -2.18 21.22
C LEU A 37 4.30 -0.89 20.41
N THR A 38 4.80 0.25 20.89
CA THR A 38 4.57 1.56 20.25
C THR A 38 5.87 2.30 20.03
N VAL A 39 5.88 3.14 18.99
CA VAL A 39 7.02 4.03 18.66
C VAL A 39 7.37 4.92 19.85
N GLN A 40 6.37 5.46 20.54
CA GLN A 40 6.57 6.36 21.67
C GLN A 40 7.22 5.63 22.86
N ALA A 41 6.78 4.40 23.15
CA ALA A 41 7.36 3.57 24.21
C ALA A 41 8.80 3.14 23.85
N ALA A 42 9.05 2.75 22.60
CA ALA A 42 10.39 2.44 22.12
C ALA A 42 11.33 3.66 22.25
N ALA A 43 10.85 4.85 21.88
CA ALA A 43 11.63 6.08 22.02
C ALA A 43 11.91 6.45 23.48
N SER A 44 10.93 6.26 24.38
CA SER A 44 11.13 6.49 25.82
C SER A 44 12.12 5.50 26.44
N CYS A 45 12.11 4.25 25.98
CA CYS A 45 13.14 3.26 26.33
C CYS A 45 14.53 3.71 25.86
N LEU A 46 14.66 4.22 24.64
CA LEU A 46 15.93 4.71 24.08
C LEU A 46 16.50 5.90 24.87
N GLU A 47 15.64 6.81 25.34
CA GLU A 47 16.03 7.90 26.21
C GLU A 47 16.50 7.41 27.57
N ALA A 48 15.69 6.57 28.23
CA ALA A 48 15.95 6.13 29.59
C ALA A 48 17.17 5.19 29.69
N GLN A 49 17.32 4.26 28.75
CA GLN A 49 18.33 3.20 28.84
C GLN A 49 19.64 3.53 28.11
N TYR A 50 19.56 4.32 27.03
CA TYR A 50 20.70 4.54 26.14
C TYR A 50 21.03 6.03 25.95
N GLY A 51 20.35 6.93 26.66
CA GLY A 51 20.65 8.37 26.67
C GLY A 51 20.41 9.08 25.34
N TRP A 52 19.52 8.55 24.49
CA TRP A 52 19.18 9.20 23.23
C TRP A 52 18.47 10.53 23.47
N LYS A 53 18.67 11.50 22.56
CA LYS A 53 17.81 12.70 22.54
C LYS A 53 16.46 12.35 21.96
N ARG A 54 15.36 12.85 22.56
CA ARG A 54 13.97 12.54 22.13
C ARG A 54 13.74 12.57 20.62
N PRO A 55 14.15 13.62 19.86
CA PRO A 55 13.88 13.66 18.42
C PRO A 55 14.59 12.53 17.66
N ALA A 56 15.82 12.19 18.06
CA ALA A 56 16.58 11.09 17.45
C ALA A 56 15.99 9.72 17.84
N ALA A 57 15.55 9.56 19.09
CA ALA A 57 14.90 8.33 19.57
C ALA A 57 13.59 8.05 18.81
N VAL A 58 12.75 9.08 18.64
CA VAL A 58 11.50 8.97 17.88
C VAL A 58 11.77 8.63 16.42
N ALA A 59 12.69 9.36 15.77
CA ALA A 59 13.03 9.10 14.37
C ALA A 59 13.56 7.66 14.17
N ALA A 60 14.42 7.17 15.06
CA ALA A 60 14.96 5.82 14.97
C ALA A 60 13.89 4.75 15.22
N ALA A 61 13.01 4.95 16.21
CA ALA A 61 11.89 4.06 16.48
C ALA A 61 10.91 4.00 15.31
N GLN A 62 10.59 5.14 14.68
CA GLN A 62 9.74 5.21 13.49
C GLN A 62 10.38 4.49 12.30
N ALA A 63 11.67 4.75 12.03
CA ALA A 63 12.38 4.10 10.94
C ALA A 63 12.41 2.57 11.11
N PHE A 64 12.62 2.10 12.35
CA PHE A 64 12.60 0.68 12.65
C PHE A 64 11.20 0.05 12.53
N GLN A 65 10.16 0.74 13.01
CA GLN A 65 8.78 0.29 12.83
C GLN A 65 8.43 0.17 11.35
N HIS A 66 8.75 1.19 10.55
CA HIS A 66 8.55 1.15 9.10
C HIS A 66 9.33 0.00 8.44
N GLN A 67 10.57 -0.28 8.89
CA GLN A 67 11.33 -1.42 8.39
C GLN A 67 10.63 -2.76 8.70
N ARG A 68 10.11 -2.93 9.93
CA ARG A 68 9.35 -4.14 10.30
C ARG A 68 8.10 -4.31 9.46
N ASP A 69 7.33 -3.23 9.30
CA ASP A 69 6.11 -3.23 8.50
C ASP A 69 6.42 -3.55 7.03
N SER A 70 7.52 -3.01 6.50
CA SER A 70 7.98 -3.32 5.15
C SER A 70 8.36 -4.79 4.97
N ILE A 71 9.08 -5.38 5.92
CA ILE A 71 9.43 -6.81 5.89
C ILE A 71 8.16 -7.67 5.96
N ALA A 72 7.26 -7.36 6.89
CA ALA A 72 5.99 -8.07 7.04
C ALA A 72 5.15 -7.99 5.76
N GLN A 73 5.10 -6.82 5.11
CA GLN A 73 4.42 -6.62 3.84
C GLN A 73 5.06 -7.46 2.71
N VAL A 74 6.39 -7.47 2.60
CA VAL A 74 7.10 -8.29 1.61
C VAL A 74 6.80 -9.77 1.80
N GLN A 75 6.80 -10.25 3.04
CA GLN A 75 6.43 -11.62 3.37
C GLN A 75 4.97 -11.92 2.98
N ALA A 76 4.03 -11.06 3.37
CA ALA A 76 2.62 -11.20 3.04
C ALA A 76 2.33 -11.15 1.53
N ASP A 77 3.12 -10.40 0.77
CA ASP A 77 3.00 -10.34 -0.69
C ASP A 77 3.70 -11.51 -1.37
N SER A 78 4.79 -12.04 -0.80
CA SER A 78 5.44 -13.24 -1.30
C SER A 78 4.52 -14.45 -1.18
N THR A 79 3.90 -14.64 -0.01
CA THR A 79 2.95 -15.74 0.21
C THR A 79 1.73 -15.61 -0.71
N TRP A 80 1.20 -14.38 -0.85
CA TRP A 80 0.13 -14.10 -1.79
C TRP A 80 0.49 -14.45 -3.25
N ARG A 81 1.70 -14.09 -3.70
CA ARG A 81 2.14 -14.41 -5.06
C ARG A 81 2.37 -15.91 -5.26
N ALA A 82 2.81 -16.63 -4.24
CA ALA A 82 2.95 -18.08 -4.32
C ALA A 82 1.60 -18.76 -4.63
N ASP A 83 0.50 -18.22 -4.09
CA ASP A 83 -0.86 -18.69 -4.31
C ASP A 83 -1.54 -18.11 -5.56
N ALA A 84 -0.79 -17.46 -6.48
CA ALA A 84 -1.36 -16.78 -7.64
C ALA A 84 -2.27 -17.68 -8.52
N ALA A 85 -1.93 -18.96 -8.66
CA ALA A 85 -2.76 -19.91 -9.43
C ALA A 85 -4.12 -20.18 -8.75
N LYS A 86 -4.14 -20.23 -7.42
CA LYS A 86 -5.37 -20.33 -6.63
C LYS A 86 -6.19 -19.05 -6.82
N HIS A 87 -5.59 -17.88 -6.63
CA HIS A 87 -6.26 -16.59 -6.76
C HIS A 87 -6.88 -16.36 -8.16
N ARG A 88 -6.25 -16.87 -9.23
CA ARG A 88 -6.85 -16.84 -10.56
C ARG A 88 -8.15 -17.66 -10.64
N ARG A 89 -8.19 -18.86 -10.06
CA ARG A 89 -9.41 -19.69 -10.04
C ARG A 89 -10.52 -19.03 -9.23
N GLU A 90 -10.19 -18.46 -8.08
CA GLU A 90 -11.13 -17.71 -7.23
C GLU A 90 -11.74 -16.53 -7.99
N LEU A 91 -10.92 -15.79 -8.75
CA LEU A 91 -11.40 -14.71 -9.62
C LEU A 91 -12.32 -15.22 -10.73
N GLU A 92 -11.97 -16.32 -11.40
CA GLU A 92 -12.78 -16.93 -12.46
C GLU A 92 -14.12 -17.47 -11.94
N GLU A 93 -14.14 -18.04 -10.73
CA GLU A 93 -15.36 -18.50 -10.06
C GLU A 93 -16.25 -17.31 -9.69
N CYS A 94 -15.69 -16.28 -9.06
CA CYS A 94 -16.45 -15.07 -8.73
C CYS A 94 -16.93 -14.29 -9.97
N HIS A 95 -16.20 -14.35 -11.09
CA HIS A 95 -16.64 -13.70 -12.32
C HIS A 95 -17.79 -14.44 -13.00
N ARG A 96 -17.87 -15.78 -12.82
CA ARG A 96 -18.98 -16.60 -13.32
C ARG A 96 -20.24 -16.43 -12.47
N ASP A 97 -20.11 -16.21 -11.16
CA ASP A 97 -21.24 -15.92 -10.28
C ASP A 97 -21.78 -14.50 -10.51
N GLN A 98 -22.79 -14.38 -11.37
CA GLN A 98 -23.45 -13.09 -11.66
C GLN A 98 -24.43 -12.66 -10.56
N SER A 99 -24.66 -13.46 -9.52
CA SER A 99 -25.59 -13.13 -8.43
C SER A 99 -25.02 -12.10 -7.45
N ARG A 100 -23.69 -11.93 -7.44
CA ARG A 100 -22.95 -11.05 -6.52
C ARG A 100 -21.96 -10.18 -7.27
N SER A 101 -21.59 -9.04 -6.69
CA SER A 101 -20.46 -8.27 -7.21
C SER A 101 -19.16 -9.04 -6.99
N LEU A 102 -18.20 -8.87 -7.90
CA LEU A 102 -16.88 -9.48 -7.79
C LEU A 102 -16.21 -9.18 -6.44
N LEU A 103 -16.24 -7.91 -6.02
CA LEU A 103 -15.73 -7.47 -4.72
C LEU A 103 -16.32 -8.30 -3.56
N ARG A 104 -17.65 -8.43 -3.54
CA ARG A 104 -18.36 -9.12 -2.45
C ARG A 104 -18.08 -10.62 -2.45
N CYS A 105 -18.02 -11.23 -3.63
CA CYS A 105 -17.66 -12.65 -3.76
C CYS A 105 -16.25 -12.93 -3.22
N LEU A 106 -15.26 -12.12 -3.61
CA LEU A 106 -13.87 -12.27 -3.15
C LEU A 106 -13.74 -12.13 -1.63
N GLN A 107 -14.48 -11.21 -1.02
CA GLN A 107 -14.45 -10.97 0.43
C GLN A 107 -15.21 -12.04 1.21
N GLU A 108 -16.44 -12.38 0.82
CA GLU A 108 -17.31 -13.26 1.60
C GLU A 108 -16.96 -14.76 1.41
N THR A 109 -16.54 -15.15 0.21
CA THR A 109 -16.32 -16.58 -0.13
C THR A 109 -14.86 -17.00 0.04
N TYR A 110 -13.91 -16.15 -0.38
CA TYR A 110 -12.48 -16.48 -0.36
C TYR A 110 -11.70 -15.68 0.69
N LEU A 111 -12.38 -14.85 1.48
CA LEU A 111 -11.78 -14.08 2.57
C LEU A 111 -10.59 -13.23 2.12
N TRP A 112 -10.63 -12.71 0.89
CA TRP A 112 -9.63 -11.75 0.43
C TRP A 112 -9.69 -10.51 1.31
N THR A 113 -8.54 -9.95 1.65
CA THR A 113 -8.51 -8.67 2.37
C THR A 113 -9.20 -7.59 1.54
N GLU A 114 -9.87 -6.65 2.20
CA GLU A 114 -10.56 -5.55 1.52
C GLU A 114 -9.65 -4.83 0.52
N ALA A 115 -8.42 -4.52 0.92
CA ALA A 115 -7.44 -3.86 0.07
C ALA A 115 -7.16 -4.66 -1.23
N ARG A 116 -6.99 -5.99 -1.14
CA ARG A 116 -6.70 -6.83 -2.30
C ARG A 116 -7.91 -7.06 -3.19
N ALA A 117 -9.07 -7.31 -2.59
CA ALA A 117 -10.33 -7.50 -3.32
C ALA A 117 -10.70 -6.21 -4.07
N LYS A 118 -10.63 -5.05 -3.41
CA LYS A 118 -10.90 -3.75 -4.01
C LYS A 118 -9.90 -3.39 -5.10
N ALA A 119 -8.61 -3.55 -4.86
CA ALA A 119 -7.59 -3.27 -5.88
C ALA A 119 -7.79 -4.12 -7.14
N THR A 120 -8.21 -5.37 -6.97
CA THR A 120 -8.47 -6.29 -8.09
C THR A 120 -9.73 -5.92 -8.85
N ASP A 121 -10.84 -5.68 -8.14
CA ASP A 121 -12.10 -5.22 -8.74
C ASP A 121 -11.91 -3.88 -9.50
N ASP A 122 -11.20 -2.92 -8.91
CA ASP A 122 -10.90 -1.63 -9.53
C ASP A 122 -9.90 -1.75 -10.70
N SER A 123 -8.97 -2.71 -10.67
CA SER A 123 -8.06 -2.98 -11.79
C SER A 123 -8.82 -3.54 -13.00
N LEU A 124 -9.68 -4.54 -12.76
CA LEU A 124 -10.52 -5.14 -13.80
C LEU A 124 -11.50 -4.12 -14.36
N TRP A 125 -12.08 -3.28 -13.51
CA TRP A 125 -12.94 -2.18 -13.93
C TRP A 125 -12.22 -1.20 -14.86
N ARG A 126 -10.98 -0.81 -14.51
CA ARG A 126 -10.18 0.12 -15.31
C ARG A 126 -9.71 -0.48 -16.63
N ARG A 127 -9.41 -1.78 -16.66
CA ARG A 127 -9.06 -2.49 -17.90
C ARG A 127 -10.14 -2.32 -18.97
N ASP A 128 -11.40 -2.35 -18.55
CA ASP A 128 -12.54 -2.30 -19.45
C ASP A 128 -13.09 -0.86 -19.64
N ALA A 129 -12.31 0.17 -19.29
CA ALA A 129 -12.76 1.56 -19.28
C ALA A 129 -13.27 2.08 -20.65
N ALA A 130 -12.71 1.61 -21.77
CA ALA A 130 -13.20 1.99 -23.10
C ALA A 130 -14.62 1.48 -23.33
N ARG A 131 -14.86 0.19 -23.03
CA ARG A 131 -16.19 -0.43 -23.10
C ARG A 131 -17.17 0.31 -22.20
N HIS A 132 -16.76 0.62 -20.96
CA HIS A 132 -17.61 1.35 -20.01
C HIS A 132 -18.01 2.74 -20.52
N ARG A 133 -17.13 3.45 -21.24
CA ARG A 133 -17.48 4.73 -21.87
C ARG A 133 -18.56 4.54 -22.95
N ASP A 134 -18.41 3.55 -23.82
CA ASP A 134 -19.39 3.28 -24.87
C ASP A 134 -20.77 2.91 -24.30
N GLU A 135 -20.80 2.10 -23.23
CA GLU A 135 -22.02 1.74 -22.50
C GLU A 135 -22.70 2.98 -21.90
N VAL A 136 -21.93 3.85 -21.26
CA VAL A 136 -22.41 5.12 -20.72
C VAL A 136 -22.97 6.01 -21.83
N GLU A 137 -22.28 6.15 -22.97
CA GLU A 137 -22.77 6.95 -24.09
C GLU A 137 -24.07 6.41 -24.67
N ARG A 138 -24.18 5.09 -24.85
CA ARG A 138 -25.42 4.43 -25.30
C ARG A 138 -26.57 4.70 -24.33
N CYS A 139 -26.33 4.59 -23.02
CA CYS A 139 -27.33 4.86 -22.00
C CYS A 139 -27.66 6.34 -21.83
N ALA A 140 -26.71 7.25 -22.07
CA ALA A 140 -26.92 8.69 -21.93
C ALA A 140 -27.75 9.30 -23.07
N ARG A 141 -27.80 8.64 -24.23
CA ARG A 141 -28.62 9.01 -25.40
C ARG A 141 -30.07 8.57 -25.29
N ARG A 142 -30.37 7.59 -24.43
CA ARG A 142 -31.74 7.11 -24.19
C ARG A 142 -32.56 8.17 -23.46
N ARG A 143 -33.82 8.33 -23.89
CA ARG A 143 -34.79 9.28 -23.28
C ARG A 143 -35.85 8.59 -22.43
N ASP A 144 -35.99 7.29 -22.61
CA ASP A 144 -36.98 6.42 -21.97
C ASP A 144 -36.62 6.01 -20.53
N MET A 145 -35.38 6.25 -20.09
CA MET A 145 -34.87 5.73 -18.81
C MET A 145 -33.66 6.51 -18.28
N ASN A 146 -33.50 6.53 -16.96
CA ASN A 146 -32.30 7.06 -16.29
C ASN A 146 -31.04 6.23 -16.65
N THR A 147 -29.94 6.92 -16.94
CA THR A 147 -28.63 6.30 -17.23
C THR A 147 -28.19 5.28 -16.18
N ALA A 148 -28.38 5.51 -14.88
CA ALA A 148 -28.02 4.55 -13.84
C ALA A 148 -28.82 3.24 -13.95
N SER A 149 -30.13 3.32 -14.17
CA SER A 149 -31.00 2.16 -14.37
C SER A 149 -30.63 1.41 -15.65
N CYS A 150 -30.30 2.14 -16.72
CA CYS A 150 -29.84 1.57 -17.98
C CYS A 150 -28.57 0.73 -17.79
N LEU A 151 -27.58 1.28 -17.10
CA LEU A 151 -26.31 0.62 -16.84
C LEU A 151 -26.48 -0.65 -15.99
N GLN A 152 -27.35 -0.60 -14.98
CA GLN A 152 -27.64 -1.77 -14.14
C GLN A 152 -28.40 -2.86 -14.89
N LEU A 153 -29.44 -2.51 -15.65
CA LEU A 153 -30.31 -3.49 -16.30
C LEU A 153 -29.61 -4.17 -17.49
N TYR A 154 -29.00 -3.38 -18.38
CA TYR A 154 -28.47 -3.84 -19.65
C TYR A 154 -26.99 -4.26 -19.59
N TYR A 155 -26.20 -3.61 -18.72
CA TYR A 155 -24.75 -3.86 -18.65
C TYR A 155 -24.30 -4.44 -17.30
N LYS A 156 -25.24 -4.73 -16.39
CA LYS A 156 -24.98 -5.35 -15.08
C LYS A 156 -23.97 -4.57 -14.24
N TRP A 157 -23.92 -3.26 -14.41
CA TRP A 157 -23.12 -2.41 -13.53
C TRP A 157 -23.65 -2.54 -12.10
N ASN A 158 -22.75 -2.53 -11.12
CA ASN A 158 -23.19 -2.38 -9.74
C ASN A 158 -23.81 -0.98 -9.51
N SER A 159 -24.64 -0.86 -8.49
CA SER A 159 -25.41 0.37 -8.20
C SER A 159 -24.49 1.58 -7.97
N GLU A 160 -23.41 1.40 -7.21
CA GLU A 160 -22.45 2.45 -6.88
C GLU A 160 -21.84 3.08 -8.15
N ARG A 161 -21.31 2.25 -9.05
CA ARG A 161 -20.68 2.72 -10.30
C ARG A 161 -21.69 3.32 -11.26
N ALA A 162 -22.88 2.73 -11.35
CA ALA A 162 -23.96 3.24 -12.21
C ALA A 162 -24.45 4.63 -11.77
N LEU A 163 -24.64 4.82 -10.46
CA LEU A 163 -25.02 6.12 -9.89
C LEU A 163 -23.91 7.15 -10.05
N ALA A 164 -22.66 6.78 -9.75
CA ALA A 164 -21.51 7.68 -9.91
C ALA A 164 -21.36 8.18 -11.36
N ALA A 165 -21.59 7.29 -12.35
CA ALA A 165 -21.57 7.66 -13.77
C ALA A 165 -22.71 8.61 -14.13
N ALA A 166 -23.95 8.32 -13.70
CA ALA A 166 -25.10 9.18 -13.95
C ALA A 166 -24.90 10.58 -13.34
N ASP A 167 -24.43 10.66 -12.10
CA ASP A 167 -24.13 11.92 -11.43
C ASP A 167 -23.04 12.72 -12.14
N SER A 168 -21.99 12.04 -12.63
CA SER A 168 -20.92 12.67 -13.42
C SER A 168 -21.46 13.34 -14.68
N ILE A 169 -22.39 12.69 -15.39
CA ILE A 169 -23.03 13.24 -16.59
C ILE A 169 -23.88 14.46 -16.26
N VAL A 170 -24.69 14.38 -15.20
CA VAL A 170 -25.52 15.52 -14.74
C VAL A 170 -24.63 16.71 -14.39
N ARG A 171 -23.56 16.49 -13.61
CA ARG A 171 -22.57 17.53 -13.27
C ARG A 171 -21.93 18.12 -14.52
N ALA A 172 -21.57 17.29 -15.51
CA ALA A 172 -20.98 17.76 -16.75
C ALA A 172 -21.95 18.60 -17.60
N ARG A 173 -23.26 18.26 -17.62
CA ARG A 173 -24.29 19.05 -18.30
C ARG A 173 -24.50 20.42 -17.64
N ILE A 174 -24.56 20.46 -16.30
CA ILE A 174 -24.69 21.72 -15.55
C ILE A 174 -23.48 22.65 -15.84
N LYS A 175 -22.27 22.10 -15.91
CA LYS A 175 -21.06 22.87 -16.24
C LYS A 175 -21.04 23.43 -17.65
N ARG A 176 -21.64 22.75 -18.64
CA ARG A 176 -21.70 23.21 -20.05
C ARG A 176 -22.86 24.16 -20.33
N GLY A 177 -23.89 24.15 -19.50
CA GLY A 177 -25.05 25.03 -19.61
C GLY A 177 -24.92 26.33 -18.80
N ARG A 178 -23.79 26.54 -18.12
CA ARG A 178 -23.31 27.84 -17.65
C ARG A 178 -22.30 28.37 -18.66
#